data_AF-D0UMP5-F1
#
_entry.id   AF-D0UMP5-F1
#
_cell.length_a   1.000
_cell.length_b   1.000
_cell.length_c   1.000
_cell.angle_alpha   90.00
_cell.angle_beta   90.00
_cell.angle_gamma   90.00
#
_symmetry.space_group_name_H-M   'P 1'
#
loop_
_entity.id
_entity.type
_entity.pdbx_description
1 polymer ?
#
loop_
_entity_poly.entity_id
_entity_poly.type
_entity_poly.pdbx_seq_one_letter_code
_entity_poly.pdbx_strand_id
1 'polypeptide(L)'
;GRSCLVPNQGYLSEAGASLVDQKLQLNVVPKTRVVKLASETFNYTRIDREKSRAKKMVSERFPKVGRRFHRIGLPPKVGSFQVFVEDFKDADYWLRRFEAEPLGETTSKQFQLQFERLVILDYIIRNTDRGNDNWLIKYEKPDLAEEGEGEDWSMVKPPEVRVAAIDNGLA
;
A
#
# COMPACT_ATOMS: atom_id res chain seq x y z
N GLY A 1 3.16 -23.09 2.13
CA GLY A 1 2.32 -22.04 2.73
C GLY A 1 2.35 -22.18 4.24
N ARG A 2 1.99 -21.13 5.00
CA ARG A 2 1.86 -21.19 6.46
C ARG A 2 0.58 -21.96 6.80
N SER A 3 0.68 -23.01 7.61
CA SER A 3 -0.45 -23.91 7.92
C SER A 3 -1.56 -23.25 8.74
N CYS A 4 -1.26 -22.16 9.45
CA CYS A 4 -2.23 -21.38 10.23
C CYS A 4 -3.03 -20.36 9.41
N LEU A 5 -2.70 -20.16 8.12
CA LEU A 5 -3.37 -19.17 7.27
C LEU A 5 -4.29 -19.86 6.25
N VAL A 6 -5.43 -19.24 5.97
CA VAL A 6 -6.37 -19.74 4.96
C VAL A 6 -5.74 -19.62 3.57
N PRO A 7 -5.71 -20.69 2.75
CA PRO A 7 -5.11 -20.65 1.42
C PRO A 7 -5.77 -19.63 0.49
N ASN A 8 -4.94 -18.90 -0.26
CA ASN A 8 -5.35 -18.01 -1.35
C ASN A 8 -6.30 -16.87 -0.92
N GLN A 9 -6.21 -16.43 0.33
CA GLN A 9 -6.98 -15.29 0.86
C GLN A 9 -6.13 -14.06 1.22
N GLY A 10 -4.86 -14.01 0.81
CA GLY A 10 -3.97 -12.89 1.15
C GLY A 10 -4.53 -11.52 0.74
N TYR A 11 -5.21 -11.43 -0.42
CA TYR A 11 -5.85 -10.18 -0.84
C TYR A 11 -7.02 -9.72 0.06
N LEU A 12 -7.67 -10.66 0.76
CA LEU A 12 -8.68 -10.35 1.76
C LEU A 12 -8.03 -9.90 3.07
N SER A 13 -6.91 -10.52 3.46
CA SER A 13 -6.09 -10.07 4.59
C SER A 13 -5.64 -8.62 4.41
N GLU A 14 -5.10 -8.27 3.23
CA GLU A 14 -4.70 -6.91 2.87
C GLU A 14 -5.83 -5.88 3.01
N ALA A 15 -7.00 -6.18 2.43
CA ALA A 15 -8.17 -5.31 2.52
C ALA A 15 -8.74 -5.27 3.95
N GLY A 16 -8.65 -6.38 4.68
CA GLY A 16 -9.06 -6.51 6.07
C GLY A 16 -8.23 -5.64 7.01
N ALA A 17 -6.90 -5.60 6.83
CA ALA A 17 -6.03 -4.71 7.60
C ALA A 17 -6.41 -3.24 7.42
N SER A 18 -6.68 -2.80 6.17
CA SER A 18 -7.15 -1.44 5.92
C SER A 18 -8.54 -1.18 6.53
N LEU A 19 -9.43 -2.17 6.56
CA LEU A 19 -10.74 -2.04 7.22
C LEU A 19 -10.60 -1.88 8.74
N VAL A 20 -9.75 -2.69 9.38
CA VAL A 20 -9.47 -2.62 10.82
C VAL A 20 -8.84 -1.27 11.18
N ASP A 21 -7.84 -0.83 10.41
CA ASP A 21 -7.19 0.47 10.55
C ASP A 21 -8.20 1.62 10.54
N GLN A 22 -9.10 1.65 9.54
CA GLN A 22 -10.15 2.67 9.42
C GLN A 22 -11.15 2.61 10.58
N LYS A 23 -11.51 1.41 11.04
CA LYS A 23 -12.46 1.22 12.13
C LYS A 23 -11.91 1.72 13.48
N LEU A 24 -10.61 1.56 13.69
CA LEU A 24 -9.89 1.96 14.90
C LEU A 24 -9.27 3.36 14.79
N GLN A 25 -9.37 4.02 13.63
CA GLN A 25 -8.79 5.34 13.36
C GLN A 25 -7.28 5.39 13.60
N LEU A 26 -6.58 4.29 13.29
CA LEU A 26 -5.12 4.21 13.42
C LEU A 26 -4.44 5.05 12.33
N ASN A 27 -4.97 5.00 11.10
CA ASN A 27 -4.51 5.75 9.94
C ASN A 27 -3.04 5.47 9.58
N VAL A 28 -2.61 4.22 9.72
CA VAL A 28 -1.27 3.75 9.36
C VAL A 28 -1.28 2.83 8.14
N VAL A 29 -2.40 2.16 7.81
CA VAL A 29 -2.49 1.33 6.59
C VAL A 29 -2.92 2.21 5.41
N PRO A 30 -2.14 2.31 4.33
CA PRO A 30 -2.59 2.98 3.11
C PRO A 30 -3.87 2.31 2.60
N LYS A 31 -4.84 3.12 2.17
CA LYS A 31 -6.19 2.63 1.85
C LYS A 31 -6.14 1.47 0.86
N THR A 32 -6.66 0.32 1.28
CA THR A 32 -6.60 -0.93 0.51
C THR A 32 -7.99 -1.52 0.33
N ARG A 33 -8.35 -1.92 -0.89
CA ARG A 33 -9.65 -2.53 -1.20
C ARG A 33 -9.53 -3.70 -2.15
N VAL A 34 -10.54 -4.58 -2.12
CA VAL A 34 -10.72 -5.61 -3.13
C VAL A 34 -11.24 -4.97 -4.42
N VAL A 35 -10.51 -5.17 -5.52
CA VAL A 35 -10.88 -4.66 -6.84
C VAL A 35 -10.83 -5.75 -7.90
N LYS A 36 -11.35 -5.45 -9.09
CA LYS A 36 -11.27 -6.30 -10.28
C LYS A 36 -10.61 -5.52 -11.40
N LEU A 37 -9.42 -5.95 -11.82
CA LEU A 37 -8.64 -5.27 -12.87
C LEU A 37 -8.25 -6.25 -13.97
N ALA A 38 -8.15 -5.77 -15.21
CA ALA A 38 -7.58 -6.52 -16.33
C ALA A 38 -6.44 -5.69 -16.94
N SER A 39 -5.28 -6.31 -17.16
CA SER A 39 -4.12 -5.68 -17.80
C SER A 39 -3.33 -6.71 -18.58
N GLU A 40 -2.80 -6.37 -19.76
CA GLU A 40 -1.99 -7.30 -20.55
C GLU A 40 -0.69 -7.74 -19.86
N THR A 41 -0.21 -6.93 -18.91
CA THR A 41 0.97 -7.21 -18.08
C THR A 41 0.70 -8.26 -16.99
N PHE A 42 -0.56 -8.53 -16.64
CA PHE A 42 -0.87 -9.58 -15.66
C PHE A 42 -0.63 -10.98 -16.22
N ASN A 43 -0.32 -11.93 -15.33
CA ASN A 43 -0.09 -13.31 -15.70
C ASN A 43 -1.40 -14.05 -16.02
N TYR A 44 -1.70 -14.29 -17.30
CA TYR A 44 -2.88 -15.04 -17.74
C TYR A 44 -2.50 -16.36 -18.37
N THR A 45 -3.42 -17.33 -18.32
CA THR A 45 -3.25 -18.59 -19.04
C THR A 45 -3.16 -18.33 -20.55
N ARG A 46 -2.45 -19.21 -21.27
CA ARG A 46 -2.38 -19.13 -22.74
C ARG A 46 -3.78 -19.14 -23.37
N ILE A 47 -4.69 -19.95 -22.81
CA ILE A 47 -6.08 -20.07 -23.25
C ILE A 47 -6.81 -18.72 -23.11
N ASP A 48 -6.67 -18.03 -21.99
CA ASP A 48 -7.31 -16.71 -21.78
C ASP A 48 -6.79 -15.67 -22.77
N ARG A 49 -5.48 -15.68 -23.04
CA ARG A 49 -4.84 -14.76 -24.00
C ARG A 49 -5.35 -15.03 -25.42
N GLU A 50 -5.35 -16.27 -25.87
CA GLU A 50 -5.83 -16.62 -27.21
C GLU A 50 -7.34 -16.38 -27.38
N LYS A 51 -8.14 -16.70 -26.36
CA LYS A 51 -9.58 -16.41 -26.37
C LYS A 51 -9.87 -14.91 -26.45
N SER A 52 -9.10 -14.09 -25.73
CA SER A 52 -9.19 -12.63 -25.80
C SER A 52 -8.88 -12.12 -27.21
N ARG A 53 -7.78 -12.60 -27.81
CA ARG A 53 -7.38 -12.25 -29.19
C ARG A 53 -8.42 -12.68 -30.23
N ALA A 54 -8.89 -13.92 -30.16
CA ALA A 54 -9.88 -14.46 -31.08
C ALA A 54 -11.20 -13.67 -31.02
N LYS A 55 -11.69 -13.36 -29.80
CA LYS A 55 -12.89 -12.53 -29.64
C LYS A 55 -12.71 -11.12 -30.19
N LYS A 56 -11.53 -10.52 -30.00
CA LYS A 56 -11.20 -9.20 -30.57
C LYS A 56 -11.23 -9.24 -32.10
N MET A 57 -10.54 -10.20 -32.71
CA MET A 57 -10.53 -10.40 -34.18
C MET A 57 -11.94 -10.65 -34.74
N VAL A 58 -12.73 -11.50 -34.10
CA VAL A 58 -14.12 -11.78 -34.53
C VAL A 58 -14.99 -10.53 -34.40
N SER A 59 -14.82 -9.74 -33.33
CA SER A 59 -15.58 -8.51 -33.15
C SER A 59 -15.22 -7.44 -34.19
N GLU A 60 -13.94 -7.33 -34.56
CA GLU A 60 -13.45 -6.40 -35.58
C GLU A 60 -13.91 -6.84 -36.99
N ARG A 61 -13.82 -8.14 -37.32
CA ARG A 61 -14.16 -8.67 -38.64
C ARG A 61 -15.66 -8.87 -38.87
N PHE A 62 -16.40 -9.22 -37.83
CA PHE A 62 -17.85 -9.48 -37.89
C PHE A 62 -18.59 -8.75 -36.77
N PRO A 63 -18.85 -7.43 -36.91
CA PRO A 63 -19.43 -6.62 -35.83
C PRO A 63 -20.78 -7.13 -35.30
N LYS A 64 -21.63 -7.72 -36.17
CA LYS A 64 -22.91 -8.33 -35.78
C LYS A 64 -22.73 -9.53 -34.84
N VAL A 65 -21.65 -10.30 -35.00
CA VAL A 65 -21.28 -11.41 -34.12
C VAL A 65 -20.60 -10.89 -32.84
N GLY A 66 -19.72 -9.90 -32.98
CA GLY A 66 -19.03 -9.24 -31.87
C GLY A 66 -19.96 -8.65 -30.81
N ARG A 67 -21.09 -8.05 -31.23
CA ARG A 67 -22.13 -7.52 -30.33
C ARG A 67 -22.73 -8.55 -29.37
N ARG A 68 -22.58 -9.85 -29.65
CA ARG A 68 -23.03 -10.94 -28.74
C ARG A 68 -22.00 -11.27 -27.66
N PHE A 69 -20.78 -10.74 -27.75
CA PHE A 69 -19.78 -10.94 -26.71
C PHE A 69 -20.02 -9.96 -25.57
N HIS A 70 -20.47 -10.49 -24.42
CA HIS A 70 -20.58 -9.74 -23.16
C HIS A 70 -19.27 -9.11 -22.67
N ARG A 71 -18.13 -9.58 -23.19
CA ARG A 71 -16.80 -9.05 -22.89
C ARG A 71 -15.83 -9.33 -24.03
N ILE A 72 -15.09 -8.29 -24.40
CA ILE A 72 -13.93 -8.33 -25.27
C ILE A 72 -12.72 -7.95 -24.42
N GLY A 73 -11.62 -8.69 -24.55
CA GLY A 73 -10.42 -8.50 -23.71
C GLY A 73 -10.21 -9.59 -22.66
N LEU A 74 -9.14 -9.42 -21.88
CA LEU A 74 -8.72 -10.36 -20.83
C LEU A 74 -9.72 -10.39 -19.67
N PRO A 75 -9.90 -11.53 -18.99
CA PRO A 75 -10.77 -11.60 -17.83
C PRO A 75 -10.20 -10.75 -16.67
N PRO A 76 -11.01 -9.95 -15.96
CA PRO A 76 -10.53 -9.20 -14.81
C PRO A 76 -10.21 -10.15 -13.67
N LYS A 77 -9.07 -9.89 -13.02
CA LYS A 77 -8.59 -10.61 -11.84
C LYS A 77 -9.01 -9.87 -10.58
N VAL A 78 -9.46 -10.63 -9.60
CA VAL A 78 -9.72 -10.13 -8.24
C VAL A 78 -8.38 -10.03 -7.51
N GLY A 79 -8.18 -8.94 -6.77
CA GLY A 79 -7.01 -8.75 -5.92
C GLY A 79 -7.17 -7.54 -5.01
N SER A 80 -6.20 -7.34 -4.13
CA SER A 80 -6.09 -6.15 -3.29
C SER A 80 -5.46 -5.04 -4.12
N PHE A 81 -5.91 -3.81 -3.90
CA PHE A 81 -5.34 -2.61 -4.48
C PHE A 81 -5.16 -1.59 -3.38
N GLN A 82 -3.89 -1.32 -3.07
CA GLN A 82 -3.44 -0.41 -2.04
C GLN A 82 -3.00 0.91 -2.68
N VAL A 83 -3.38 2.02 -2.04
CA VAL A 83 -2.89 3.35 -2.44
C VAL A 83 -1.39 3.42 -2.20
N PHE A 84 -0.64 3.86 -3.21
CA PHE A 84 0.80 4.08 -3.10
C PHE A 84 1.08 5.30 -2.21
N VAL A 85 2.13 5.20 -1.38
CA VAL A 85 2.57 6.29 -0.50
C VAL A 85 3.95 6.80 -0.95
N GLU A 86 4.09 8.12 -1.03
CA GLU A 86 5.29 8.79 -1.55
C GLU A 86 6.24 9.19 -0.42
N ASP A 87 7.54 9.20 -0.71
CA ASP A 87 8.63 9.61 0.20
C ASP A 87 8.80 8.75 1.47
N PHE A 88 8.20 7.57 1.49
CA PHE A 88 8.45 6.59 2.54
C PHE A 88 9.69 5.74 2.23
N LYS A 89 10.39 5.30 3.28
CA LYS A 89 11.48 4.31 3.21
C LYS A 89 11.23 3.21 4.22
N ASP A 90 11.85 2.06 4.01
CA ASP A 90 11.82 0.92 4.93
C ASP A 90 12.13 1.38 6.36
N ALA A 91 11.45 0.82 7.34
CA ALA A 91 11.66 1.22 8.72
C ALA A 91 13.08 0.94 9.19
N ASP A 92 13.69 -0.18 8.78
CA ASP A 92 15.10 -0.50 9.09
C ASP A 92 16.07 0.62 8.67
N TYR A 93 15.83 1.25 7.51
CA TYR A 93 16.65 2.37 7.04
C TYR A 93 16.64 3.55 8.01
N TRP A 94 15.47 3.91 8.53
CA TRP A 94 15.32 5.04 9.44
C TRP A 94 15.71 4.70 10.87
N LEU A 95 15.37 3.50 11.35
CA LEU A 95 15.72 3.04 12.70
C LEU A 95 17.24 3.07 12.93
N ARG A 96 18.03 2.54 11.98
CA ARG A 96 19.50 2.61 12.04
C ARG A 96 20.04 4.04 12.09
N ARG A 97 19.36 4.98 11.43
CA ARG A 97 19.73 6.40 11.46
C ARG A 97 19.37 7.04 12.79
N PHE A 98 18.22 6.70 13.37
CA PHE A 98 17.81 7.19 14.67
C PHE A 98 18.68 6.64 15.82
N GLU A 99 19.29 5.47 15.64
CA GLU A 99 20.31 4.97 16.57
C GLU A 99 21.60 5.82 16.54
N ALA A 100 22.04 6.25 15.35
CA ALA A 100 23.24 7.05 15.18
C ALA A 100 23.01 8.54 15.51
N GLU A 101 21.87 9.09 15.08
CA GLU A 101 21.44 10.48 15.29
C GLU A 101 20.02 10.45 15.91
N PRO A 102 19.91 10.46 17.25
CA PRO A 102 18.63 10.39 17.94
C PRO A 102 17.69 11.52 17.56
N LEU A 103 16.41 11.17 17.40
CA LEU A 103 15.35 12.14 17.17
C LEU A 103 15.21 13.12 18.35
N GLY A 104 14.86 14.37 18.06
CA GLY A 104 14.45 15.32 19.08
C GLY A 104 13.25 14.81 19.88
N GLU A 105 13.12 15.23 21.15
CA GLU A 105 12.14 14.65 22.08
C GLU A 105 10.69 14.67 21.55
N THR A 106 10.28 15.77 20.91
CA THR A 106 8.93 15.91 20.33
C THR A 106 8.70 14.92 19.19
N THR A 107 9.63 14.81 18.25
CA THR A 107 9.54 13.88 17.11
C THR A 107 9.64 12.43 17.57
N SER A 108 10.45 12.15 18.58
CA SER A 108 10.54 10.82 19.20
C SER A 108 9.20 10.39 19.80
N LYS A 109 8.51 11.30 20.53
CA LYS A 109 7.15 11.05 21.03
C LYS A 109 6.14 10.83 19.89
N GLN A 110 6.21 11.62 18.82
CA GLN A 110 5.35 11.41 17.64
C GLN A 110 5.59 10.03 16.99
N PHE A 111 6.86 9.65 16.83
CA PHE A 111 7.24 8.36 16.28
C PHE A 111 6.71 7.21 17.15
N GLN A 112 6.86 7.32 18.47
CA GLN A 112 6.36 6.32 19.39
C GLN A 112 4.83 6.15 19.29
N LEU A 113 4.06 7.23 19.19
CA LEU A 113 2.62 7.16 18.98
C LEU A 113 2.24 6.50 17.64
N GLN A 114 3.01 6.74 16.58
CA GLN A 114 2.81 6.05 15.29
C GLN A 114 3.13 4.56 15.39
N PHE A 115 4.21 4.21 16.11
CA PHE A 115 4.61 2.83 16.33
C PHE A 115 3.60 2.06 17.20
N GLU A 116 3.05 2.68 18.24
CA GLU A 116 1.98 2.08 19.06
C GLU A 116 0.75 1.73 18.22
N ARG A 117 0.37 2.58 17.26
CA ARG A 117 -0.73 2.28 16.32
C ARG A 117 -0.42 1.08 15.43
N LEU A 118 0.81 0.95 14.94
CA LEU A 118 1.27 -0.23 14.20
C LEU A 118 1.19 -1.49 15.07
N VAL A 119 1.66 -1.42 16.32
CA VAL A 119 1.59 -2.53 17.27
C VAL A 119 0.15 -2.96 17.53
N ILE A 120 -0.76 -2.01 17.77
CA ILE A 120 -2.19 -2.28 17.96
C ILE A 120 -2.77 -2.99 16.75
N LEU A 121 -2.50 -2.49 15.54
CA LEU A 121 -2.97 -3.10 14.29
C LEU A 121 -2.49 -4.55 14.19
N ASP A 122 -1.16 -4.76 14.21
CA ASP A 122 -0.55 -6.07 13.98
C ASP A 122 -0.96 -7.09 15.05
N TYR A 123 -1.14 -6.64 16.28
CA TYR A 123 -1.59 -7.51 17.36
C TYR A 123 -3.05 -7.94 17.17
N ILE A 124 -3.95 -7.01 16.81
CA ILE A 124 -5.38 -7.29 16.60
C ILE A 124 -5.60 -8.23 15.41
N ILE A 125 -4.92 -7.97 14.29
CA ILE A 125 -5.05 -8.83 13.11
C ILE A 125 -4.20 -10.09 13.21
N ARG A 126 -3.37 -10.20 14.25
CA ARG A 126 -2.38 -11.26 14.44
C ARG A 126 -1.46 -11.44 13.22
N ASN A 127 -0.89 -10.33 12.75
CA ASN A 127 0.01 -10.34 11.61
C ASN A 127 1.17 -11.30 11.86
N THR A 128 1.36 -12.25 10.95
CA THR A 128 2.40 -13.28 11.08
C THR A 128 3.70 -12.90 10.38
N ASP A 129 3.73 -11.81 9.60
CA ASP A 129 4.85 -11.47 8.71
C ASP A 129 5.31 -10.00 8.79
N ARG A 130 5.27 -9.39 9.98
CA ARG A 130 5.83 -8.05 10.18
C ARG A 130 7.34 -8.10 10.45
N GLY A 131 8.15 -7.87 9.42
CA GLY A 131 9.56 -7.50 9.53
C GLY A 131 9.77 -5.97 9.44
N ASN A 132 10.98 -5.47 9.75
CA ASN A 132 11.32 -4.03 9.65
C ASN A 132 11.47 -3.50 8.22
N ASP A 133 11.39 -4.39 7.24
CA ASP A 133 11.28 -4.15 5.80
C ASP A 133 9.81 -4.00 5.35
N ASN A 134 8.85 -4.52 6.13
CA ASN A 134 7.43 -4.57 5.76
C ASN A 134 6.60 -3.42 6.36
N TRP A 135 7.23 -2.41 6.95
CA TRP A 135 6.56 -1.15 7.29
C TRP A 135 7.51 0.00 6.98
N LEU A 136 6.93 1.13 6.66
CA LEU A 136 7.68 2.27 6.16
C LEU A 136 7.60 3.44 7.12
N ILE A 137 8.65 4.25 7.11
CA ILE A 137 8.72 5.51 7.82
C ILE A 137 8.94 6.63 6.81
N LYS A 138 8.17 7.70 6.95
CA LYS A 138 8.43 9.01 6.32
C LYS A 138 8.87 9.96 7.41
N TYR A 139 10.05 10.56 7.26
CA TYR A 139 10.59 11.54 8.18
C TYR A 139 10.98 12.80 7.40
N GLU A 140 10.33 13.91 7.72
CA GLU A 140 10.61 15.23 7.16
C GLU A 140 11.43 16.02 8.19
N LYS A 141 12.66 16.38 7.83
CA LYS A 141 13.51 17.27 8.64
C LYS A 141 12.92 18.69 8.61
N PRO A 142 13.17 19.52 9.63
CA PRO A 142 12.74 20.91 9.58
C PRO A 142 13.53 21.63 8.48
N ASP A 143 12.84 22.10 7.45
CA ASP A 143 13.45 22.95 6.43
C ASP A 143 13.78 24.31 7.04
N LEU A 144 15.06 24.65 7.08
CA LEU A 144 15.47 26.05 7.07
C LEU A 144 15.16 26.55 5.67
N ALA A 145 14.11 27.35 5.50
CA ALA A 145 13.82 27.97 4.20
C ALA A 145 15.10 28.67 3.73
N GLU A 146 15.61 28.29 2.55
CA GLU A 146 16.70 29.03 1.90
C GLU A 146 16.29 30.51 1.81
N GLU A 147 17.22 31.40 2.14
CA GLU A 147 17.06 32.85 2.17
C GLU A 147 16.49 33.37 0.84
N GLY A 148 15.17 33.46 0.77
CA GLY A 148 14.45 34.26 -0.21
C GLY A 148 14.22 35.65 0.37
N GLU A 149 14.83 36.66 -0.23
CA GLU A 149 14.58 38.07 0.07
C GLU A 149 13.07 38.37 0.06
N GLY A 150 12.49 38.57 1.25
CA GLY A 150 11.09 38.99 1.39
C GLY A 150 10.60 38.84 2.82
N GLU A 151 10.30 39.97 3.45
CA GLU A 151 9.70 40.08 4.79
C GLU A 151 8.36 39.33 4.85
N ASP A 152 8.39 38.08 5.30
CA ASP A 152 7.23 37.43 5.91
C ASP A 152 7.74 36.38 6.90
N TRP A 153 7.16 36.32 8.10
CA TRP A 153 7.64 35.49 9.21
C TRP A 153 7.92 34.04 8.75
N SER A 154 9.19 33.63 8.71
CA SER A 154 9.59 32.31 8.23
C SER A 154 9.05 31.22 9.16
N MET A 155 7.91 30.65 8.81
CA MET A 155 7.34 29.51 9.53
C MET A 155 8.22 28.28 9.27
N VAL A 156 9.16 28.01 10.18
CA VAL A 156 9.89 26.74 10.21
C VAL A 156 8.87 25.64 10.39
N LYS A 157 8.71 24.76 9.39
CA LYS A 157 7.85 23.59 9.53
C LYS A 157 8.42 22.69 10.62
N PRO A 158 7.63 22.29 11.63
CA PRO A 158 8.11 21.36 12.63
C PRO A 158 8.43 20.01 11.97
N PRO A 159 9.48 19.30 12.45
CA PRO A 159 9.77 17.97 11.94
C PRO A 159 8.57 17.04 12.12
N GLU A 160 8.24 16.28 11.08
CA GLU A 160 7.11 15.35 11.09
C GLU A 160 7.59 13.93 10.78
N VAL A 161 7.04 12.96 11.52
CA VAL A 161 7.28 11.53 11.31
C VAL A 161 5.96 10.80 11.15
N ARG A 162 5.86 9.95 10.12
CA ARG A 162 4.69 9.12 9.82
C ARG A 162 5.11 7.68 9.57
N VAL A 163 4.23 6.74 9.93
CA VAL A 163 4.40 5.30 9.67
C VAL A 163 3.36 4.83 8.65
N ALA A 164 3.77 3.97 7.73
CA ALA A 164 2.87 3.26 6.84
C ALA A 164 3.02 1.74 6.98
N ALA A 165 1.94 1.05 7.34
CA ALA A 165 1.87 -0.40 7.44
C ALA A 165 1.48 -1.01 6.08
N ILE A 166 2.47 -1.55 5.37
CA ILE A 166 2.28 -2.19 4.06
C ILE A 166 2.34 -3.73 4.20
N ASP A 167 2.13 -4.47 3.12
CA ASP A 167 2.27 -5.94 3.08
C ASP A 167 1.57 -6.67 4.24
N ASN A 168 0.24 -6.58 4.28
CA ASN A 168 -0.58 -7.17 5.33
C ASN A 168 -1.26 -8.47 4.86
N GLY A 169 -0.71 -9.14 3.85
CA GLY A 169 -1.31 -10.30 3.20
C GLY A 169 -1.26 -11.60 4.01
N LEU A 170 -0.56 -11.61 5.14
CA LEU A 170 -0.32 -12.79 5.99
C LEU A 170 -0.72 -12.56 7.45
N ALA A 171 -1.95 -12.09 7.67
CA ALA A 171 -2.58 -11.93 8.97
C ALA A 171 -3.76 -12.91 9.14
#